data_AF-A0A923BVE9-F1
#
_entry.id   AF-A0A923BVE9-F1
#
_cell.length_a   1.000
_cell.length_b   1.000
_cell.length_c   1.000
_cell.angle_alpha   90.00
_cell.angle_beta   90.00
_cell.angle_gamma   90.00
#
_symmetry.space_group_name_H-M   'P 1'
#
loop_
_entity.id
_entity.type
_entity.pdbx_description
1 polymer ?
#
loop_
_entity_poly.entity_id
_entity_poly.type
_entity_poly.pdbx_seq_one_letter_code
_entity_poly.pdbx_strand_id
1 'polypeptide(L)'
;MPGSRLSKSFPRLVLAGLAAAAGLSLSADIVRAQARLIPAPAPESRGDVGEAVQVVVDHAKVLRLPEKAQTVIVGNPAIADVTVQRNGVMIVTGKSYGVTNLIALDATGALLAESSVRVGAATDSILTVQRGLERESYSCTPNCQPSAQLGDSKAFFDGTSGQSGARNAAATGSGEKK
;
A
#
# COMPACT_ATOMS: atom_id res chain seq x y z
N MET A 1 -34.43 -16.78 23.30
CA MET A 1 -35.24 -16.96 22.07
C MET A 1 -34.76 -15.95 21.03
N PRO A 2 -34.35 -16.38 19.83
CA PRO A 2 -33.68 -15.53 18.85
C PRO A 2 -34.69 -14.76 17.99
N GLY A 3 -34.60 -13.43 18.00
CA GLY A 3 -35.35 -12.53 17.13
C GLY A 3 -34.66 -12.37 15.78
N SER A 4 -35.37 -12.75 14.73
CA SER A 4 -34.94 -12.92 13.35
C SER A 4 -34.79 -11.62 12.55
N ARG A 5 -33.69 -11.58 11.79
CA ARG A 5 -33.50 -11.04 10.42
C ARG A 5 -34.36 -9.84 9.98
N LEU A 6 -33.72 -8.67 9.84
CA LEU A 6 -34.24 -7.58 9.00
C LEU A 6 -33.72 -7.71 7.55
N SER A 7 -34.70 -7.92 6.69
CA SER A 7 -34.71 -7.92 5.24
C SER A 7 -34.19 -6.61 4.65
N LYS A 8 -33.23 -6.67 3.71
CA LYS A 8 -32.94 -5.58 2.76
C LYS A 8 -33.49 -5.99 1.39
N SER A 9 -34.60 -5.34 1.07
CA SER A 9 -35.36 -5.43 -0.18
C SER A 9 -34.71 -4.56 -1.25
N PHE A 10 -34.38 -5.13 -2.42
CA PHE A 10 -34.28 -4.38 -3.68
C PHE A 10 -34.78 -5.28 -4.84
N PRO A 11 -35.50 -4.71 -5.81
CA PRO A 11 -36.62 -5.36 -6.47
C PRO A 11 -36.19 -6.17 -7.71
N ARG A 12 -36.76 -7.37 -7.85
CA ARG A 12 -36.77 -8.12 -9.11
C ARG A 12 -37.92 -7.61 -9.97
N LEU A 13 -37.59 -6.78 -10.96
CA LEU A 13 -38.48 -6.48 -12.08
C LEU A 13 -38.63 -7.75 -12.93
N VAL A 14 -39.81 -8.39 -12.87
CA VAL A 14 -40.21 -9.43 -13.82
C VAL A 14 -41.53 -8.97 -14.43
N LEU A 15 -41.45 -8.39 -15.63
CA LEU A 15 -42.61 -8.17 -16.48
C LEU A 15 -42.65 -9.33 -17.48
N ALA A 16 -43.56 -10.29 -17.26
CA ALA A 16 -43.95 -11.29 -18.24
C ALA A 16 -45.42 -11.03 -18.61
N GLY A 17 -45.65 -10.65 -19.86
CA GLY A 17 -46.98 -10.33 -20.39
C GLY A 17 -47.82 -11.58 -20.67
N LEU A 18 -49.14 -11.37 -20.76
CA LEU A 18 -50.05 -12.26 -21.48
C LEU A 18 -50.98 -11.44 -22.38
N ALA A 19 -51.19 -11.99 -23.57
CA ALA A 19 -51.83 -11.40 -24.73
C ALA A 19 -53.36 -11.55 -24.73
N ALA A 20 -54.05 -10.69 -25.48
CA ALA A 20 -55.30 -11.03 -26.16
C ALA A 20 -55.47 -10.16 -27.42
N ALA A 21 -55.86 -10.82 -28.51
CA ALA A 21 -55.87 -10.35 -29.89
C ALA A 21 -57.16 -9.61 -30.28
N ALA A 22 -57.06 -8.71 -31.27
CA ALA A 22 -58.03 -8.51 -32.37
C ALA A 22 -57.61 -7.33 -33.27
N GLY A 23 -57.76 -7.47 -34.59
CA GLY A 23 -57.98 -6.32 -35.48
C GLY A 23 -57.04 -6.15 -36.68
N LEU A 24 -57.42 -6.79 -37.79
CA LEU A 24 -57.36 -6.35 -39.21
C LEU A 24 -56.27 -5.38 -39.73
N SER A 25 -55.64 -5.86 -40.82
CA SER A 25 -55.52 -5.24 -42.17
C SER A 25 -54.21 -4.55 -42.63
N LEU A 26 -53.85 -4.95 -43.87
CA LEU A 26 -53.08 -4.29 -44.93
C LEU A 26 -51.55 -4.01 -44.78
N SER A 27 -50.79 -4.95 -45.34
CA SER A 27 -49.60 -4.78 -46.21
C SER A 27 -48.58 -3.65 -45.94
N ALA A 28 -47.41 -4.04 -45.43
CA ALA A 28 -46.08 -3.60 -45.90
C ALA A 28 -45.00 -4.53 -45.29
N ASP A 29 -44.17 -5.14 -46.13
CA ASP A 29 -43.05 -6.00 -45.74
C ASP A 29 -42.00 -5.22 -44.94
N ILE A 30 -42.03 -5.34 -43.60
CA ILE A 30 -40.96 -4.85 -42.73
C ILE A 30 -40.04 -6.02 -42.42
N VAL A 31 -38.95 -6.11 -43.19
CA VAL A 31 -37.81 -7.00 -42.95
C VAL A 31 -37.28 -6.73 -41.53
N ARG A 32 -37.55 -7.67 -40.62
CA ARG A 32 -37.11 -7.61 -39.22
C ARG A 32 -35.64 -8.01 -39.14
N ALA A 33 -34.73 -7.05 -39.35
CA ALA A 33 -33.30 -7.23 -39.13
C ALA A 33 -33.02 -7.44 -37.64
N GLN A 34 -32.77 -8.70 -37.24
CA GLN A 34 -32.40 -9.05 -35.86
C GLN A 34 -30.91 -8.70 -35.64
N ALA A 35 -30.64 -7.53 -35.09
CA ALA A 35 -29.30 -7.15 -34.66
C ALA A 35 -28.88 -8.02 -33.46
N ARG A 36 -28.00 -9.01 -33.70
CA ARG A 36 -27.36 -9.79 -32.64
C ARG A 36 -26.26 -8.93 -32.01
N LEU A 37 -26.43 -8.54 -30.74
CA LEU A 37 -25.34 -7.98 -29.94
C LEU A 37 -24.30 -9.08 -29.73
N ILE A 38 -23.10 -8.89 -30.30
CA ILE A 38 -21.92 -9.68 -29.97
C ILE A 38 -21.29 -9.04 -28.73
N PRO A 39 -21.16 -9.74 -27.58
CA PRO A 39 -20.47 -9.19 -26.42
C PRO A 39 -19.00 -8.96 -26.77
N ALA A 40 -18.54 -7.71 -26.66
CA ALA A 40 -17.13 -7.37 -26.81
C ALA A 40 -16.31 -8.01 -25.68
N PRO A 41 -15.11 -8.57 -25.95
CA PRO A 41 -14.23 -9.06 -24.90
C PRO A 41 -13.85 -7.91 -23.96
N ALA A 42 -14.00 -8.14 -22.65
CA ALA A 42 -13.58 -7.18 -21.64
C ALA A 42 -12.06 -6.97 -21.72
N PRO A 43 -11.55 -5.75 -21.54
CA PRO A 43 -10.11 -5.51 -21.48
C PRO A 43 -9.53 -6.22 -20.25
N GLU A 44 -8.70 -7.23 -20.48
CA GLU A 44 -7.86 -7.82 -19.44
C GLU A 44 -6.80 -6.79 -19.05
N SER A 45 -6.89 -6.32 -17.81
CA SER A 45 -5.88 -5.48 -17.17
C SER A 45 -4.56 -6.25 -17.06
N ARG A 46 -3.67 -6.10 -18.04
CA ARG A 46 -2.24 -6.42 -17.88
C ARG A 46 -1.60 -5.34 -17.01
N GLY A 47 -1.61 -5.57 -15.70
CA GLY A 47 -0.75 -4.84 -14.78
C GLY A 47 0.68 -5.33 -14.91
N ASP A 48 1.41 -4.87 -15.93
CA ASP A 48 2.87 -4.82 -15.89
C ASP A 48 3.26 -3.41 -15.44
N VAL A 49 3.10 -3.16 -14.14
CA VAL A 49 3.70 -2.01 -13.47
C VAL A 49 4.87 -2.60 -12.72
N GLY A 50 6.10 -2.25 -13.12
CA GLY A 50 7.32 -2.70 -12.47
C GLY A 50 7.15 -2.75 -10.95
N GLU A 51 7.35 -3.95 -10.39
CA GLU A 51 6.92 -4.31 -9.04
C GLU A 51 7.36 -3.26 -8.01
N ALA A 52 6.42 -2.47 -7.52
CA ALA A 52 6.70 -1.45 -6.53
C ALA A 52 7.00 -2.12 -5.18
N VAL A 53 8.22 -1.92 -4.68
CA VAL A 53 8.63 -2.41 -3.38
C VAL A 53 7.97 -1.55 -2.31
N GLN A 54 6.95 -2.12 -1.66
CA GLN A 54 6.34 -1.52 -0.48
C GLN A 54 7.20 -1.80 0.76
N VAL A 55 7.57 -0.74 1.47
CA VAL A 55 8.32 -0.76 2.73
C VAL A 55 7.58 0.12 3.75
N VAL A 56 7.68 -0.21 5.03
CA VAL A 56 7.10 0.59 6.11
C VAL A 56 8.21 1.45 6.72
N VAL A 57 7.91 2.69 7.12
CA VAL A 57 8.85 3.55 7.86
C VAL A 57 9.36 2.81 9.10
N ASP A 58 10.66 2.88 9.36
CA ASP A 58 11.36 2.19 10.46
C ASP A 58 11.40 0.66 10.35
N HIS A 59 10.95 0.10 9.21
CA HIS A 59 11.07 -1.33 8.91
C HIS A 59 12.04 -1.60 7.76
N ALA A 60 12.63 -2.79 7.80
CA ALA A 60 13.48 -3.31 6.73
C ALA A 60 12.77 -4.44 5.98
N LYS A 61 12.94 -4.46 4.66
CA LYS A 61 12.49 -5.52 3.76
C LYS A 61 13.68 -6.16 3.06
N VAL A 62 13.71 -7.48 3.06
CA VAL A 62 14.75 -8.26 2.41
C VAL A 62 14.34 -8.56 0.98
N LEU A 63 15.19 -8.21 0.02
CA LEU A 63 15.02 -8.46 -1.41
C LEU A 63 16.22 -9.23 -1.94
N ARG A 64 16.02 -9.97 -3.02
CA ARG A 64 17.11 -10.62 -3.76
C ARG A 64 17.56 -9.71 -4.89
N LEU A 65 18.86 -9.51 -5.00
CA LEU A 65 19.48 -8.74 -6.06
C LEU A 65 19.66 -9.65 -7.30
N PRO A 66 19.56 -9.13 -8.53
CA PRO A 66 19.90 -9.88 -9.72
C PRO A 66 21.35 -10.37 -9.68
N GLU A 67 21.63 -11.57 -10.20
CA GLU A 67 22.95 -12.23 -10.07
C GLU A 67 24.13 -11.41 -10.63
N LYS A 68 23.88 -10.49 -11.56
CA LYS A 68 24.90 -9.64 -12.19
C LYS A 68 25.02 -8.25 -11.57
N ALA A 69 24.20 -7.92 -10.58
CA ALA A 69 24.18 -6.59 -9.98
C ALA A 69 25.40 -6.38 -9.09
N GLN A 70 26.19 -5.35 -9.41
CA GLN A 70 27.41 -4.96 -8.68
C GLN A 70 27.21 -3.66 -7.92
N THR A 71 26.44 -2.75 -8.51
CA THR A 71 26.19 -1.42 -7.96
C THR A 71 24.69 -1.23 -7.76
N VAL A 72 24.31 -0.77 -6.58
CA VAL A 72 22.94 -0.33 -6.30
C VAL A 72 22.95 1.15 -5.99
N ILE A 73 22.06 1.88 -6.64
CA ILE A 73 21.89 3.32 -6.45
C ILE A 73 20.47 3.56 -5.94
N VAL A 74 20.38 4.40 -4.92
CA VAL A 74 19.10 4.87 -4.37
C VAL A 74 18.88 6.31 -4.81
N GLY A 75 17.72 6.62 -5.37
CA GLY A 75 17.41 7.98 -5.80
C GLY A 75 17.42 8.99 -4.64
N ASN A 76 16.75 8.66 -3.53
CA ASN A 76 16.73 9.49 -2.33
C ASN A 76 17.00 8.68 -1.05
N PRO A 77 18.22 8.75 -0.47
CA PRO A 77 18.58 8.03 0.75
C PRO A 77 17.88 8.54 2.02
N ALA A 78 17.18 9.68 1.97
CA ALA A 78 16.36 10.16 3.08
C ALA A 78 14.99 9.46 3.16
N ILE A 79 14.51 8.86 2.07
CA ILE A 79 13.25 8.10 2.03
C ILE A 79 13.50 6.63 2.35
N ALA A 80 14.46 6.00 1.68
CA ALA A 80 14.84 4.62 1.90
C ALA A 80 16.34 4.46 1.78
N ASP A 81 16.91 3.47 2.47
CA ASP A 81 18.33 3.14 2.41
C ASP A 81 18.50 1.66 2.09
N VAL A 82 19.65 1.29 1.53
CA VAL A 82 19.93 -0.09 1.12
C VAL A 82 21.27 -0.55 1.63
N THR A 83 21.31 -1.80 2.09
CA THR A 83 22.55 -2.48 2.44
C THR A 83 22.62 -3.79 1.67
N VAL A 84 23.66 -3.93 0.85
CA VAL A 84 23.89 -5.15 0.07
C VAL A 84 24.77 -6.11 0.87
N GLN A 85 24.33 -7.36 0.95
CA GLN A 85 25.06 -8.46 1.57
C GLN A 85 25.77 -9.30 0.51
N ARG A 86 26.86 -9.98 0.89
CA ARG A 86 27.74 -10.72 -0.04
C ARG A 86 27.05 -11.88 -0.77
N ASN A 87 25.89 -12.33 -0.31
CA ASN A 87 25.13 -13.46 -0.84
C ASN A 87 24.03 -13.03 -1.85
N GLY A 88 24.13 -11.84 -2.45
CA GLY A 88 23.12 -11.34 -3.39
C GLY A 88 21.80 -10.96 -2.70
N VAL A 89 21.81 -10.75 -1.39
CA VAL A 89 20.66 -10.28 -0.62
C VAL A 89 20.83 -8.79 -0.36
N MET A 90 19.77 -8.03 -0.57
CA MET A 90 19.72 -6.61 -0.27
C MET A 90 18.65 -6.33 0.78
N ILE A 91 19.00 -5.53 1.77
CA ILE A 91 18.10 -5.10 2.83
C ILE A 91 17.73 -3.65 2.52
N VAL A 92 16.46 -3.38 2.28
CA VAL A 92 15.91 -2.05 2.04
C VAL A 92 15.23 -1.56 3.33
N THR A 93 15.67 -0.45 3.88
CA THR A 93 15.13 0.13 5.12
C THR A 93 14.37 1.42 4.80
N GLY A 94 13.10 1.50 5.20
CA GLY A 94 12.31 2.72 5.09
C GLY A 94 12.71 3.73 6.17
N LYS A 95 13.13 4.93 5.78
CA LYS A 95 13.53 6.01 6.69
C LYS A 95 12.48 7.10 6.82
N SER A 96 11.79 7.44 5.73
CA SER A 96 10.78 8.49 5.71
C SER A 96 9.70 8.20 4.69
N TYR A 97 8.54 8.81 4.85
CA TYR A 97 7.43 8.68 3.90
C TYR A 97 7.79 9.21 2.53
N GLY A 98 7.40 8.48 1.50
CA GLY A 98 7.56 8.94 0.12
C GLY A 98 7.69 7.81 -0.88
N VAL A 99 8.06 8.18 -2.09
CA VAL A 99 8.39 7.25 -3.17
C VAL A 99 9.78 7.62 -3.69
N THR A 100 10.64 6.61 -3.82
CA THR A 100 11.95 6.72 -4.43
C THR A 100 12.17 5.56 -5.39
N ASN A 101 13.31 5.48 -6.04
CA ASN A 101 13.67 4.41 -6.95
C ASN A 101 15.00 3.75 -6.53
N LEU A 102 15.11 2.47 -6.88
CA LEU A 102 16.31 1.67 -6.77
C LEU A 102 16.76 1.28 -8.16
N ILE A 103 18.04 1.51 -8.44
CA ILE A 103 18.66 1.23 -9.72
C ILE A 103 19.80 0.24 -9.47
N ALA A 104 19.76 -0.89 -10.15
CA ALA A 104 20.81 -1.91 -10.11
C ALA A 104 21.58 -1.91 -11.43
N LEU A 105 22.91 -1.78 -11.35
CA LEU A 105 23.82 -1.79 -12.48
C LEU A 105 24.78 -2.98 -12.43
N ASP A 106 25.22 -3.44 -13.60
CA ASP A 106 26.28 -4.43 -13.71
C ASP A 106 27.69 -3.83 -13.62
N ALA A 107 28.72 -4.66 -13.76
CA ALA A 107 30.12 -4.25 -13.72
C ALA A 107 30.53 -3.29 -14.85
N THR A 108 29.77 -3.28 -15.96
CA THR A 108 30.00 -2.40 -17.12
C THR A 108 29.24 -1.07 -17.01
N GLY A 109 28.41 -0.93 -15.96
CA GLY A 109 27.52 0.22 -15.77
C GLY A 109 26.20 0.11 -16.55
N ALA A 110 25.88 -1.05 -17.13
CA ALA A 110 24.62 -1.26 -17.82
C ALA A 110 23.48 -1.44 -16.80
N LEU A 111 22.31 -0.88 -17.12
CA LEU A 111 21.11 -1.00 -16.29
C LEU A 111 20.58 -2.43 -16.33
N LEU A 112 20.53 -3.07 -15.18
CA LEU A 112 19.96 -4.41 -15.02
C LEU A 112 18.49 -4.36 -14.59
N ALA A 113 18.18 -3.49 -13.64
CA ALA A 113 16.83 -3.35 -13.11
C ALA A 113 16.63 -1.95 -12.53
N GLU A 114 15.41 -1.46 -12.67
CA GLU A 114 14.90 -0.30 -11.96
C GLU A 114 13.60 -0.69 -11.25
N SER A 115 13.44 -0.28 -10.00
CA SER A 115 12.24 -0.56 -9.21
C SER A 115 11.87 0.65 -8.37
N SER A 116 10.57 0.94 -8.26
CA SER A 116 10.09 1.98 -7.35
C SER A 116 9.98 1.42 -5.93
N VAL A 117 10.39 2.22 -4.94
CA VAL A 117 10.23 1.94 -3.52
C VAL A 117 9.24 2.94 -2.96
N ARG A 118 8.17 2.47 -2.37
CA ARG A 118 7.19 3.30 -1.69
C ARG A 118 7.24 3.00 -0.20
N VAL A 119 7.44 4.05 0.59
CA VAL A 119 7.56 3.98 2.04
C VAL A 119 6.31 4.56 2.67
N GLY A 120 5.57 3.70 3.37
CA GLY A 120 4.28 4.02 3.99
C GLY A 120 4.28 3.85 5.51
N ALA A 121 3.16 4.21 6.14
CA ALA A 121 2.97 4.05 7.58
C ALA A 121 2.72 2.59 7.95
N ALA A 122 3.11 2.22 9.17
CA ALA A 122 2.71 0.94 9.72
C ALA A 122 1.19 0.96 9.90
N THR A 123 0.48 0.10 9.19
CA THR A 123 -0.98 -0.03 9.34
C THR A 123 -1.36 -0.91 10.52
N ASP A 124 -0.41 -1.67 11.05
CA ASP A 124 -0.69 -2.72 12.01
C ASP A 124 -0.60 -2.15 13.43
N SER A 125 -1.73 -2.17 14.14
CA SER A 125 -1.84 -1.84 15.57
C SER A 125 -1.40 -0.42 15.97
N ILE A 126 -1.38 0.54 15.03
CA ILE A 126 -1.16 1.96 15.31
C ILE A 126 -2.51 2.70 15.41
N LEU A 127 -2.71 3.40 16.52
CA LEU A 127 -3.82 4.31 16.76
C LEU A 127 -3.31 5.75 16.70
N THR A 128 -3.85 6.54 15.78
CA THR A 128 -3.55 7.96 15.67
C THR A 128 -4.67 8.79 16.30
N VAL A 129 -4.32 9.67 17.23
CA VAL A 129 -5.24 10.63 17.85
C VAL A 129 -4.96 12.01 17.25
N GLN A 130 -5.96 12.57 16.58
CA GLN A 130 -5.89 13.92 16.01
C GLN A 130 -6.69 14.91 16.86
N ARG A 131 -6.03 15.95 17.38
CA ARG A 131 -6.61 17.05 18.16
C ARG A 131 -6.31 18.38 17.48
N GLY A 132 -7.12 18.74 16.48
CA GLY A 132 -6.83 19.90 15.64
C GLY A 132 -5.57 19.67 14.79
N LEU A 133 -4.55 20.51 14.96
CA LEU A 133 -3.25 20.36 14.29
C LEU A 133 -2.31 19.40 15.02
N GLU A 134 -2.63 19.02 16.25
CA GLU A 134 -1.82 18.12 17.06
C GLU A 134 -2.16 16.67 16.70
N ARG A 135 -1.14 15.90 16.31
CA ARG A 135 -1.26 14.46 16.03
C ARG A 135 -0.40 13.67 17.00
N GLU A 136 -0.96 12.61 17.57
CA GLU A 136 -0.24 11.69 18.45
C GLU A 136 -0.44 10.26 17.96
N SER A 137 0.63 9.46 17.92
CA SER A 137 0.56 8.06 17.49
C SER A 137 0.86 7.11 18.65
N TYR A 138 0.10 6.01 18.71
CA TYR A 138 0.17 5.00 19.76
C TYR A 138 0.23 3.60 19.15
N SER A 139 1.04 2.71 19.71
CA SER A 139 1.01 1.27 19.39
C SER A 139 0.23 0.52 20.46
N CYS A 140 -0.86 -0.16 20.07
CA CYS A 140 -1.79 -0.78 21.01
C CYS A 140 -1.78 -2.31 20.88
N THR A 141 -1.09 -2.99 21.80
CA THR A 141 -1.13 -4.46 21.90
C THR A 141 -0.73 -4.94 23.30
N PRO A 142 -1.66 -5.28 24.23
CA PRO A 142 -3.08 -4.93 24.30
C PRO A 142 -3.35 -3.53 24.88
N ASN A 143 -2.38 -2.96 25.60
CA ASN A 143 -2.43 -1.58 26.10
C ASN A 143 -1.72 -0.65 25.12
N CYS A 144 -2.17 0.59 25.00
CA CYS A 144 -1.55 1.58 24.12
C CYS A 144 -0.30 2.18 24.77
N GLN A 145 0.81 2.15 24.03
CA GLN A 145 2.07 2.80 24.37
C GLN A 145 2.36 3.92 23.37
N PRO A 146 2.92 5.06 23.81
CA PRO A 146 3.28 6.15 22.90
C PRO A 146 4.32 5.66 21.87
N SER A 147 4.09 5.98 20.61
CA SER A 147 4.96 5.64 19.50
C SER A 147 5.19 6.89 18.68
N ALA A 148 6.27 7.62 18.93
CA ALA A 148 6.62 8.80 18.18
C ALA A 148 6.79 8.46 16.69
N GLN A 149 5.92 9.01 15.84
CA GLN A 149 5.99 8.82 14.39
C GLN A 149 6.24 10.15 13.67
N LEU A 150 6.83 10.07 12.48
CA LEU A 150 7.01 11.21 11.58
C LEU A 150 5.64 11.85 11.30
N GLY A 151 5.51 13.15 11.60
CA GLY A 151 4.26 13.90 11.44
C GLY A 151 3.38 13.99 12.69
N ASP A 152 3.80 13.39 13.81
CA ASP A 152 3.23 13.70 15.11
C ASP A 152 3.61 15.12 15.55
N SER A 153 2.88 15.67 16.51
CA SER A 153 3.13 17.02 16.98
C SER A 153 4.51 17.13 17.63
N LYS A 154 5.13 18.30 17.48
CA LYS A 154 6.49 18.54 17.97
C LYS A 154 6.63 18.21 19.45
N ALA A 155 5.65 18.61 20.27
CA ALA A 155 5.67 18.35 21.70
C ALA A 155 5.65 16.84 22.04
N PHE A 156 4.79 16.07 21.36
CA PHE A 156 4.70 14.63 21.57
C PHE A 156 5.94 13.87 21.06
N PHE A 157 6.40 14.23 19.87
CA PHE A 157 7.57 13.61 19.23
C PHE A 157 8.84 13.85 20.05
N ASP A 158 9.12 15.10 20.43
CA ASP A 158 10.31 15.46 21.21
C ASP A 158 10.28 14.81 22.60
N GLY A 159 9.12 14.80 23.27
CA GLY A 159 8.95 14.19 24.59
C GLY A 159 9.21 12.67 24.58
N THR A 160 8.54 11.95 23.68
CA THR A 160 8.66 10.48 23.59
C THR A 160 10.05 10.05 23.08
N SER A 161 10.61 10.77 22.11
CA SER A 161 11.98 10.51 21.62
C SER A 161 13.03 10.82 22.67
N GLY A 162 12.85 11.89 23.45
CA GLY A 162 13.72 12.24 24.57
C GLY A 162 13.74 11.18 25.67
N GLN A 163 12.56 10.65 26.05
CA GLN A 163 12.46 9.52 26.99
C GLN A 163 13.20 8.28 26.48
N SER A 164 13.02 7.95 25.20
CA SER A 164 13.71 6.81 24.57
C SER A 164 15.23 7.02 24.53
N GLY A 165 15.69 8.23 24.19
CA GLY A 165 17.10 8.60 24.19
C GLY A 165 17.73 8.50 25.58
N ALA A 166 17.05 9.00 26.62
CA ALA A 166 17.50 8.90 28.00
C ALA A 166 17.61 7.44 28.48
N ARG A 167 16.62 6.61 28.15
CA ARG A 167 16.66 5.16 28.42
C ARG A 167 17.82 4.48 27.71
N ASN A 168 18.03 4.80 26.43
CA ASN A 168 19.13 4.25 25.64
C ASN A 168 20.49 4.66 26.23
N ALA A 169 20.67 5.93 26.61
CA ALA A 169 21.89 6.41 27.24
C ALA A 169 22.19 5.72 28.59
N ALA A 170 21.16 5.47 29.40
CA ALA A 170 21.30 4.71 30.64
C ALA A 170 21.65 3.23 30.37
N ALA A 171 21.11 2.64 29.30
CA ALA A 171 21.36 1.25 28.93
C ALA A 171 22.73 1.01 28.28
N THR A 172 23.23 1.95 27.48
CA THR A 172 24.56 1.85 26.85
C THR A 172 25.68 2.16 27.82
N GLY A 173 25.37 2.58 29.05
CA GLY A 173 26.33 2.91 30.08
C GLY A 173 27.29 3.97 29.57
N SER A 174 26.95 5.24 29.74
CA SER A 174 27.96 6.28 29.93
C SER A 174 28.71 6.04 31.25
N GLY A 175 29.30 4.86 31.39
CA GLY A 175 30.33 4.54 32.35
C GLY A 175 31.63 5.09 31.80
N GLU A 176 32.17 6.05 32.56
CA GLU A 176 33.61 6.19 32.75
C GLU A 176 34.44 6.75 31.58
N LYS A 177 34.59 8.07 31.56
CA LYS A 177 35.94 8.65 31.65
C LYS A 177 35.95 9.74 32.71
N LYS A 178 36.55 9.38 33.84
CA LYS A 178 37.11 10.29 34.84
C LYS A 178 38.21 11.15 34.22
#